data_AF-K9RRI6-F1
#
_entry.id   AF-K9RRI6-F1
#
_cell.length_a   1.000
_cell.length_b   1.000
_cell.length_c   1.000
_cell.angle_alpha   90.00
_cell.angle_beta   90.00
_cell.angle_gamma   90.00
#
_symmetry.space_group_name_H-M   'P 1'
#
loop_
_entity.id
_entity.type
_entity.pdbx_description
1 polymer ?
#
loop_
_entity_poly.entity_id
_entity_poly.type
_entity_poly.pdbx_seq_one_letter_code
_entity_poly.pdbx_strand_id
1 'polypeptide(L)' 'MNVVNPKSYFYLGVACVAFIAVTGCIFELSSGDAQLGLIPTIIILSLSVPLGLGTFIAAVKAGRSESGE' A
#
# COMPACT_ATOMS: atom_id res chain seq x y z
N MET A 1 19.39 20.24 -0.84
CA MET A 1 18.86 19.02 -0.18
C MET A 1 17.66 19.39 0.69
N ASN A 2 16.51 19.76 0.13
CA ASN A 2 15.30 19.86 0.95
C ASN A 2 14.03 20.06 0.11
N VAL A 3 13.46 18.98 -0.41
CA VAL A 3 12.03 18.99 -0.72
C VAL A 3 11.43 17.69 -0.25
N VAL A 4 11.24 17.60 1.07
CA VAL A 4 10.32 16.65 1.69
C VAL A 4 8.93 17.25 1.53
N ASN A 5 8.16 16.74 0.58
CA ASN A 5 6.76 17.10 0.48
C ASN A 5 5.99 16.19 1.42
N PRO A 6 5.55 16.70 2.59
CA PRO A 6 4.99 15.87 3.65
C PRO A 6 3.79 15.06 3.16
N LYS A 7 3.08 15.57 2.14
CA LYS A 7 1.97 14.88 1.48
C LYS A 7 2.43 13.64 0.72
N SER A 8 3.50 13.72 -0.07
CA SER A 8 4.02 12.58 -0.84
C SER A 8 4.54 11.47 0.08
N TYR A 9 5.27 11.86 1.13
CA TYR A 9 5.77 10.90 2.13
C TYR A 9 4.63 10.23 2.93
N PHE A 10 3.55 10.97 3.21
CA PHE A 10 2.35 10.42 3.82
C PHE A 10 1.68 9.37 2.92
N TYR A 11 1.45 9.69 1.63
CA TYR A 11 0.90 8.72 0.68
C TYR A 11 1.80 7.49 0.50
N LEU A 12 3.13 7.68 0.48
CA LEU A 12 4.09 6.58 0.41
C LEU A 12 4.08 5.71 1.67
N GLY A 13 3.96 6.32 2.86
CA GLY A 13 3.83 5.60 4.12
C GLY A 13 2.57 4.74 4.17
N VAL A 14 1.43 5.29 3.73
CA VAL A 14 0.16 4.53 3.62
C VAL A 14 0.30 3.39 2.61
N ALA A 15 0.91 3.64 1.44
CA ALA A 15 1.16 2.61 0.45
C ALA A 15 2.03 1.47 1.00
N CYS A 16 3.05 1.79 1.81
CA CYS A 16 3.92 0.81 2.43
C CYS A 16 3.15 -0.10 3.40
N VAL A 17 2.33 0.47 4.28
CA VAL A 17 1.49 -0.30 5.22
C VAL A 17 0.50 -1.20 4.46
N ALA A 18 -0.14 -0.67 3.40
CA ALA A 18 -1.04 -1.46 2.56
C ALA A 18 -0.31 -2.64 1.90
N PHE A 19 0.92 -2.43 1.42
CA PHE A 19 1.71 -3.50 0.80
C PHE A 19 2.13 -4.58 1.80
N ILE A 20 2.50 -4.21 3.04
CA ILE A 20 2.76 -5.16 4.13
C ILE A 20 1.52 -6.03 4.38
N ALA A 21 0.33 -5.41 4.49
CA ALA A 21 -0.93 -6.14 4.68
C ALA A 21 -1.23 -7.11 3.53
N VAL A 22 -0.99 -6.69 2.27
CA VAL A 22 -1.12 -7.56 1.08
C VAL A 22 -0.18 -8.77 1.18
N THR A 23 1.10 -8.56 1.50
CA THR A 23 2.07 -9.68 1.61
C THR A 23 1.70 -10.68 2.71
N GLY A 24 1.22 -10.20 3.87
CA GLY A 24 0.75 -11.07 4.95
C GLY A 24 -0.48 -11.90 4.55
N CYS A 25 -1.45 -11.28 3.86
CA CYS A 25 -2.63 -12.00 3.36
C CYS A 25 -2.27 -13.06 2.33
N ILE A 26 -1.32 -12.78 1.42
CA ILE A 26 -0.84 -13.75 0.43
C ILE A 26 -0.15 -14.93 1.13
N PHE A 27 0.63 -14.68 2.19
CA PHE A 27 1.29 -15.74 2.95
C PHE A 27 0.27 -16.62 3.70
N GLU A 28 -0.73 -16.00 4.34
CA GLU A 28 -1.85 -16.69 5.00
C GLU A 28 -2.73 -17.49 4.02
N LEU A 29 -2.93 -17.01 2.80
CA LEU A 29 -3.65 -17.76 1.75
C LEU A 29 -2.78 -18.90 1.19
N SER A 30 -1.46 -18.70 1.13
CA SER A 30 -0.52 -19.69 0.60
C SER A 30 -0.20 -20.81 1.60
N SER A 31 -0.35 -20.58 2.91
CA SER A 31 -0.17 -21.60 3.95
C SER A 31 -1.29 -22.65 3.98
N GLY A 32 -2.40 -22.43 3.27
CA GLY A 32 -3.53 -23.36 3.16
C GLY A 32 -4.52 -23.32 4.33
N ASP A 33 -4.12 -22.73 5.45
CA ASP A 33 -4.98 -22.46 6.61
C ASP A 33 -4.83 -20.99 7.00
N ALA A 34 -5.86 -20.19 6.74
CA ALA A 34 -5.86 -18.77 7.08
C ALA A 34 -6.27 -18.62 8.54
N GLN A 35 -5.37 -18.16 9.40
CA GLN A 35 -5.60 -18.00 10.84
C GLN A 35 -6.66 -16.93 11.14
N LEU A 36 -6.70 -15.87 10.33
CA LEU A 36 -7.77 -14.86 10.38
C LEU A 36 -9.09 -15.38 9.80
N GLY A 37 -9.06 -16.48 9.05
CA GLY A 37 -10.16 -17.00 8.24
C GLY A 37 -10.09 -16.52 6.78
N LEU A 38 -10.61 -17.33 5.86
CA LEU A 38 -10.55 -17.05 4.41
C LEU A 38 -11.25 -15.73 4.05
N ILE A 39 -12.48 -15.54 4.55
CA ILE A 39 -13.31 -14.36 4.26
C ILE A 39 -12.61 -13.04 4.63
N PRO A 40 -12.14 -12.82 5.88
CA PRO A 40 -11.48 -11.57 6.24
C PRO A 40 -10.15 -11.37 5.51
N THR A 41 -9.35 -12.42 5.30
CA THR A 41 -8.09 -12.32 4.55
C THR A 41 -8.32 -11.85 3.12
N ILE A 42 -9.34 -12.39 2.43
CA ILE A 42 -9.68 -11.93 1.08
C ILE A 42 -10.22 -10.50 1.09
N ILE A 43 -11.04 -10.11 2.06
CA ILE A 43 -11.55 -8.72 2.15
C ILE A 43 -10.40 -7.73 2.35
N ILE A 44 -9.48 -8.00 3.28
CA ILE A 44 -8.32 -7.15 3.57
C ILE A 44 -7.41 -7.06 2.33
N LEU A 45 -7.17 -8.20 1.66
CA LEU A 45 -6.38 -8.25 0.44
C LEU A 45 -7.03 -7.42 -0.68
N SER A 46 -8.33 -7.62 -0.90
CA SER A 46 -9.10 -6.95 -1.95
C SER A 46 -9.18 -5.44 -1.75
N LEU A 47 -9.16 -4.96 -0.51
CA LEU A 47 -9.13 -3.52 -0.18
C LEU A 47 -7.71 -2.96 -0.19
N SER A 48 -6.72 -3.69 0.33
CA SER A 48 -5.34 -3.21 0.44
C SER A 48 -4.63 -3.12 -0.90
N VAL A 49 -4.92 -4.01 -1.86
CA VAL A 49 -4.35 -3.95 -3.22
C VAL A 49 -4.69 -2.63 -3.93
N PRO A 50 -5.97 -2.24 -4.12
CA PRO A 50 -6.32 -0.99 -4.79
C PRO A 50 -5.91 0.23 -3.96
N LEU A 51 -5.98 0.16 -2.63
CA LEU A 51 -5.57 1.27 -1.77
C LEU A 51 -4.05 1.52 -1.84
N GLY A 52 -3.24 0.46 -1.80
CA GLY A 52 -1.79 0.54 -1.93
C GLY A 52 -1.37 1.05 -3.32
N LEU A 53 -1.97 0.51 -4.38
CA LEU A 53 -1.66 0.94 -5.74
C LEU A 53 -2.09 2.39 -6.01
N GLY A 54 -3.29 2.78 -5.56
CA GLY A 54 -3.81 4.15 -5.70
C GLY A 54 -2.98 5.18 -4.93
N THR A 55 -2.63 4.88 -3.67
CA THR A 55 -1.78 5.77 -2.85
C THR A 55 -0.34 5.83 -3.37
N PHE A 56 0.20 4.73 -3.88
CA PHE A 56 1.52 4.72 -4.53
C PHE A 56 1.53 5.60 -5.79
N ILE A 57 0.54 5.47 -6.68
CA ILE A 57 0.43 6.31 -7.88
C ILE A 57 0.28 7.80 -7.49
N ALA A 58 -0.52 8.10 -6.47
CA ALA A 58 -0.67 9.46 -5.95
C ALA A 58 0.65 10.01 -5.39
N ALA A 59 1.40 9.22 -4.63
CA ALA A 59 2.72 9.57 -4.12
C ALA A 59 3.72 9.85 -5.25
N VAL A 60 3.79 8.97 -6.26
CA VAL A 60 4.65 9.14 -7.44
C VAL A 60 4.28 10.40 -8.21
N LYS A 61 3.00 10.64 -8.45
CA LYS A 61 2.53 11.85 -9.14
C LYS A 61 2.88 13.11 -8.36
N ALA A 62 2.72 13.10 -7.04
CA ALA A 62 3.09 14.20 -6.17
C ALA A 62 4.60 14.49 -6.22
N GLY A 63 5.45 13.46 -6.10
CA GLY A 63 6.91 13.64 -6.17
C GLY A 63 7.42 14.03 -7.58
N ARG A 64 6.73 13.62 -8.64
CA ARG A 64 7.06 14.02 -10.02
C ARG A 64 6.69 15.47 -10.33
N SER A 65 5.56 15.95 -9.79
CA SER A 65 5.16 17.36 -9.93
C SER A 65 6.18 18.34 -9.32
N GLU A 66 7.06 17.83 -8.47
CA GLU A 66 7.99 18.61 -7.67
C GLU A 66 9.43 18.52 -8.14
N SER A 67 9.73 17.54 -9.00
CA SER A 67 11.01 17.40 -9.70
C SER A 67 11.01 18.09 -11.08
N GLY A 68 9.91 18.74 -11.45
CA GLY A 68 9.73 19.49 -12.69
C GLY A 68 9.60 21.01 -12.51
N GLU A 69 9.97 21.53 -11.33
CA GLU A 69 10.22 22.97 -11.11
C GLU A 69 11.71 23.28 -11.27
#